data_AF-A0A2G5UZ44-F1
#
_entry.id   AF-A0A2G5UZ44-F1
#
_cell.length_a   1.000
_cell.length_b   1.000
_cell.length_c   1.000
_cell.angle_alpha   90.00
_cell.angle_beta   90.00
_cell.angle_gamma   90.00
#
_symmetry.space_group_name_H-M   'P 1'
#
loop_
_entity.id
_entity.type
_entity.pdbx_description
1 polymer ?
#
loop_
_entity_poly.entity_id
_entity_poly.type
_entity_poly.pdbx_seq_one_letter_code
_entity_poly.pdbx_strand_id
1 'polypeptide(L)'
;MSVPNLSELTAKSVAQGIHDETISLLFPLDTKSSNAIVRELLKLDGNNFKKLEVFKNQLSVTEFDFPSGAIDAEAVRSLSSFNLVSLDFRELTQFEDDYDDYSCGDGTLDIVNLLIQSTNDHSRRSMIYLGLSTEQELCAGWETEVSKLLPNLQSIDISYKTFDERFQFSNFCSCFPNLLVLDISGAFGLSSLQGIEHLKNVQKLTMRDLKFDDVNGYEELSELKNLKYLDVSNTNDITDMSEERDWLETNSIRGMLAAGVRMEALEFLDCSWTSVTGHEVETFAKNHPSLKTVAAICTACNHTTISGVKMLNIASMPLLSECLEYTLLNDRFDLTLGFIPEVFQKLKTSRESLANAELRHITNAVLFVLREAFFEGLKFLTLLYYLESGLFEHELSISMFSTDIPDMIELFYNVFGRYDSTICKKRAAGFIFQILETTVNSVRPGILIPDRVLSFVFDKTVDLVDRFPEHRTQGTRIIHQALVWMTWEQILTMSFNFELVMKVMVFLNSPFVF
;
A
#
# COMPACT_ATOMS: atom_id res chain seq x y z
N MET A 1 -10.49 11.20 1.68
CA MET A 1 -11.03 9.82 1.50
C MET A 1 -12.49 9.78 1.08
N SER A 2 -12.75 9.25 -0.12
CA SER A 2 -14.08 9.02 -0.67
C SER A 2 -14.64 7.66 -0.23
N VAL A 3 -15.94 7.61 0.05
CA VAL A 3 -16.71 6.36 0.14
C VAL A 3 -16.51 5.58 -1.17
N PRO A 4 -16.29 4.23 -1.13
CA PRO A 4 -16.15 3.45 -2.34
C PRO A 4 -17.33 3.71 -3.26
N ASN A 5 -17.05 4.05 -4.50
CA ASN A 5 -18.12 4.29 -5.44
C ASN A 5 -18.79 2.95 -5.81
N LEU A 6 -20.02 3.02 -6.33
CA LEU A 6 -20.76 1.81 -6.72
C LEU A 6 -19.98 0.99 -7.76
N SER A 7 -19.17 1.63 -8.61
CA SER A 7 -18.34 0.94 -9.61
C SER A 7 -17.28 0.07 -8.96
N GLU A 8 -16.61 0.53 -7.90
CA GLU A 8 -15.59 -0.21 -7.16
C GLU A 8 -16.20 -1.42 -6.44
N LEU A 9 -17.34 -1.22 -5.77
CA LEU A 9 -18.06 -2.32 -5.12
C LEU A 9 -18.55 -3.36 -6.14
N THR A 10 -19.01 -2.90 -7.30
CA THR A 10 -19.44 -3.79 -8.39
C THR A 10 -18.26 -4.58 -8.94
N ALA A 11 -17.11 -3.94 -9.17
CA ALA A 11 -15.90 -4.63 -9.64
C ALA A 11 -15.46 -5.73 -8.66
N LYS A 12 -15.42 -5.43 -7.35
CA LYS A 12 -15.12 -6.41 -6.28
C LYS A 12 -16.10 -7.58 -6.31
N SER A 13 -17.41 -7.31 -6.39
CA SER A 13 -18.43 -8.36 -6.40
C SER A 13 -18.37 -9.23 -7.67
N VAL A 14 -18.11 -8.65 -8.84
CA VAL A 14 -17.99 -9.40 -10.09
C VAL A 14 -16.72 -10.23 -10.10
N ALA A 15 -15.59 -9.68 -9.64
CA ALA A 15 -14.34 -10.41 -9.46
C ALA A 15 -14.52 -11.63 -8.54
N GLN A 16 -15.17 -11.45 -7.39
CA GLN A 16 -15.52 -12.56 -6.50
C GLN A 16 -16.39 -13.61 -7.19
N GLY A 17 -17.40 -13.16 -7.95
CA GLY A 17 -18.26 -14.07 -8.72
C GLY A 17 -17.51 -14.88 -9.79
N ILE A 18 -16.51 -14.29 -10.45
CA ILE A 18 -15.63 -14.97 -11.41
C ILE A 18 -14.71 -15.96 -10.68
N HIS A 19 -14.13 -15.56 -9.56
CA HIS A 19 -13.29 -16.41 -8.73
C HIS A 19 -14.04 -17.66 -8.24
N ASP A 20 -15.27 -17.47 -7.73
CA ASP A 20 -16.13 -18.54 -7.22
C ASP A 20 -16.88 -19.31 -8.33
N GLU A 21 -16.73 -18.89 -9.60
CA GLU A 21 -17.43 -19.45 -10.77
C GLU A 21 -18.97 -19.39 -10.66
N THR A 22 -19.47 -18.37 -9.96
CA THR A 22 -20.90 -18.16 -9.71
C THR A 22 -21.54 -17.17 -10.69
N ILE A 23 -20.74 -16.49 -11.50
CA ILE A 23 -21.22 -15.49 -12.46
C ILE A 23 -20.88 -15.85 -13.91
N SER A 24 -21.74 -15.45 -14.83
CA SER A 24 -21.49 -15.46 -16.27
C SER A 24 -21.73 -14.06 -16.84
N LEU A 25 -20.79 -13.57 -17.63
CA LEU A 25 -20.91 -12.29 -18.31
C LEU A 25 -21.60 -12.51 -19.67
N LEU A 26 -22.78 -11.91 -19.83
CA LEU A 26 -23.61 -12.10 -21.04
C LEU A 26 -23.26 -11.14 -22.18
N PHE A 27 -22.55 -10.05 -21.87
CA PHE A 27 -22.23 -8.99 -22.81
C PHE A 27 -20.82 -8.43 -22.55
N PRO A 28 -20.17 -7.84 -23.56
CA PRO A 28 -18.91 -7.16 -23.39
C PRO A 28 -19.02 -5.95 -22.46
N LEU A 29 -18.08 -5.84 -21.53
CA LEU A 29 -17.90 -4.71 -20.64
C LEU A 29 -16.97 -3.68 -21.27
N ASP A 30 -17.14 -2.42 -20.87
CA ASP A 30 -16.22 -1.36 -21.24
C ASP A 30 -14.84 -1.57 -20.58
N THR A 31 -13.82 -0.91 -21.13
CA THR A 31 -12.44 -1.03 -20.68
C THR A 31 -12.23 -0.65 -19.23
N LYS A 32 -12.88 0.42 -18.75
CA LYS A 32 -12.71 0.89 -17.37
C LYS A 32 -13.24 -0.14 -16.38
N SER A 33 -14.44 -0.65 -16.63
CA SER A 33 -15.04 -1.72 -15.81
C SER A 33 -14.22 -3.01 -15.88
N SER A 34 -13.74 -3.38 -17.08
CA SER A 34 -12.95 -4.59 -17.30
C SER A 34 -11.63 -4.55 -16.52
N ASN A 35 -10.85 -3.46 -16.65
CA ASN A 35 -9.57 -3.31 -15.93
C ASN A 35 -9.80 -3.34 -14.41
N ALA A 36 -10.86 -2.69 -13.90
CA ALA A 36 -11.20 -2.72 -12.48
C ALA A 36 -11.53 -4.14 -11.97
N ILE A 37 -12.32 -4.91 -12.74
CA ILE A 37 -12.65 -6.29 -12.40
C ILE A 37 -11.40 -7.16 -12.39
N VAL A 38 -10.55 -7.07 -13.43
CA VAL A 38 -9.32 -7.87 -13.52
C VAL A 38 -8.38 -7.55 -12.35
N ARG A 39 -8.21 -6.27 -12.01
CA ARG A 39 -7.38 -5.86 -10.87
C ARG A 39 -7.87 -6.48 -9.56
N GLU A 40 -9.17 -6.45 -9.29
CA GLU A 40 -9.72 -7.08 -8.07
C GLU A 40 -9.67 -8.61 -8.13
N LEU A 41 -9.82 -9.20 -9.31
CA LEU A 41 -9.76 -10.65 -9.50
C LEU A 41 -8.35 -11.20 -9.22
N LEU A 42 -7.30 -10.53 -9.69
CA LEU A 42 -5.91 -10.94 -9.46
C LEU A 42 -5.48 -10.74 -7.99
N LYS A 43 -6.13 -9.85 -7.24
CA LYS A 43 -5.94 -9.71 -5.78
C LYS A 43 -6.50 -10.88 -4.97
N LEU A 44 -7.54 -11.55 -5.48
CA LEU A 44 -8.14 -12.70 -4.79
C LEU A 44 -7.25 -13.94 -4.88
N ASP A 45 -6.73 -14.21 -6.07
CA ASP A 45 -5.77 -15.28 -6.36
C ASP A 45 -5.06 -14.94 -7.67
N GLY A 46 -3.73 -14.94 -7.66
CA GLY A 46 -2.94 -14.66 -8.85
C GLY A 46 -3.22 -15.64 -9.99
N ASN A 47 -3.56 -16.89 -9.67
CA ASN A 47 -3.88 -17.92 -10.67
C ASN A 47 -5.20 -17.67 -11.42
N ASN A 48 -6.01 -16.69 -10.98
CA ASN A 48 -7.25 -16.35 -11.66
C ASN A 48 -7.02 -15.81 -13.09
N PHE A 49 -5.79 -15.48 -13.50
CA PHE A 49 -5.50 -15.11 -14.89
C PHE A 49 -5.99 -16.19 -15.89
N LYS A 50 -5.95 -17.49 -15.52
CA LYS A 50 -6.43 -18.60 -16.39
C LYS A 50 -7.91 -18.46 -16.73
N LYS A 51 -8.68 -17.82 -15.84
CA LYS A 51 -10.10 -17.55 -16.04
C LYS A 51 -10.33 -16.44 -17.07
N LEU A 52 -9.35 -15.54 -17.28
CA LEU A 52 -9.49 -14.43 -18.24
C LEU A 52 -9.64 -14.92 -19.68
N GLU A 53 -9.03 -16.05 -20.02
CA GLU A 53 -9.18 -16.65 -21.35
C GLU A 53 -10.63 -17.02 -21.66
N VAL A 54 -11.39 -17.47 -20.64
CA VAL A 54 -12.83 -17.78 -20.76
C VAL A 54 -13.64 -16.51 -21.01
N PHE A 55 -13.22 -15.39 -20.43
CA PHE A 55 -13.92 -14.10 -20.49
C PHE A 55 -13.31 -13.12 -21.50
N LYS A 56 -12.39 -13.55 -22.37
CA LYS A 56 -11.66 -12.64 -23.29
C LYS A 56 -12.54 -11.85 -24.25
N ASN A 57 -13.73 -12.37 -24.56
CA ASN A 57 -14.70 -11.70 -25.43
C ASN A 57 -15.64 -10.75 -24.65
N GLN A 58 -15.66 -10.88 -23.32
CA GLN A 58 -16.51 -10.10 -22.43
C GLN A 58 -15.72 -9.02 -21.70
N LEU A 59 -14.44 -9.23 -21.44
CA LEU A 59 -13.56 -8.29 -20.76
C LEU A 59 -12.66 -7.58 -21.79
N SER A 60 -12.85 -6.27 -21.93
CA SER A 60 -12.06 -5.41 -22.81
C SER A 60 -10.80 -4.91 -22.10
N VAL A 61 -9.93 -5.84 -21.68
CA VAL A 61 -8.74 -5.54 -20.87
C VAL A 61 -7.69 -4.79 -21.69
N THR A 62 -7.18 -3.70 -21.13
CA THR A 62 -6.09 -2.90 -21.73
C THR A 62 -4.94 -2.61 -20.77
N GLU A 63 -5.16 -2.79 -19.47
CA GLU A 63 -4.15 -2.62 -18.42
C GLU A 63 -4.00 -3.95 -17.69
N PHE A 64 -2.77 -4.41 -17.50
CA PHE A 64 -2.50 -5.66 -16.84
C PHE A 64 -1.30 -5.55 -15.92
N ASP A 65 -1.53 -5.78 -14.62
CA ASP A 65 -0.48 -5.79 -13.60
C ASP A 65 -0.39 -7.21 -13.05
N PHE A 66 0.77 -7.85 -13.21
CA PHE A 66 0.98 -9.16 -12.63
C PHE A 66 1.02 -9.06 -11.09
N PRO A 67 0.32 -9.95 -10.36
CA PRO A 67 0.50 -10.07 -8.93
C PRO A 67 1.91 -10.59 -8.63
N SER A 68 2.48 -10.23 -7.47
CA SER A 68 3.78 -10.76 -7.05
C SER A 68 3.72 -12.29 -6.96
N GLY A 69 4.65 -12.96 -7.64
CA GLY A 69 4.76 -14.43 -7.66
C GLY A 69 4.75 -15.04 -9.06
N ALA A 70 4.40 -16.33 -9.10
CA ALA A 70 4.46 -17.21 -10.27
C ALA A 70 3.80 -16.65 -11.54
N ILE A 71 4.60 -16.18 -12.49
CA ILE A 71 4.14 -16.03 -13.88
C ILE A 71 4.41 -17.35 -14.59
N ASP A 72 3.37 -18.10 -14.92
CA ASP A 72 3.50 -19.24 -15.84
C ASP A 72 3.43 -18.77 -17.30
N ALA A 73 4.05 -19.53 -18.21
CA ALA A 73 4.09 -19.14 -19.63
C ALA A 73 2.72 -19.20 -20.31
N GLU A 74 1.77 -19.94 -19.75
CA GLU A 74 0.39 -19.94 -20.24
C GLU A 74 -0.25 -18.57 -19.98
N ALA A 75 0.00 -17.97 -18.81
CA ALA A 75 -0.39 -16.61 -18.46
C ALA A 75 0.14 -15.62 -19.49
N VAL A 76 1.45 -15.65 -19.73
CA VAL A 76 2.14 -14.79 -20.69
C VAL A 76 1.48 -14.93 -22.07
N ARG A 77 1.31 -16.15 -22.58
CA ARG A 77 0.72 -16.38 -23.90
C ARG A 77 -0.73 -15.92 -24.00
N SER A 78 -1.51 -16.06 -22.93
CA SER A 78 -2.93 -15.63 -22.90
C SER A 78 -3.09 -14.11 -23.05
N LEU A 79 -2.10 -13.33 -22.59
CA LEU A 79 -2.13 -11.86 -22.71
C LEU A 79 -2.19 -11.35 -24.15
N SER A 80 -1.68 -12.13 -25.10
CA SER A 80 -1.73 -11.79 -26.53
C SER A 80 -3.16 -11.66 -27.07
N SER A 81 -4.15 -12.22 -26.37
CA SER A 81 -5.57 -12.08 -26.71
C SER A 81 -6.14 -10.68 -26.42
N PHE A 82 -5.42 -9.85 -25.65
CA PHE A 82 -5.86 -8.52 -25.22
C PHE A 82 -5.08 -7.39 -25.91
N ASN A 83 -5.76 -6.26 -26.10
CA ASN A 83 -5.22 -5.05 -26.73
C ASN A 83 -4.64 -4.12 -25.66
N LEU A 84 -3.49 -4.52 -25.11
CA LEU A 84 -2.85 -3.86 -23.98
C LEU A 84 -2.23 -2.50 -24.36
N VAL A 85 -2.38 -1.54 -23.45
CA VAL A 85 -1.71 -0.23 -23.49
C VAL A 85 -0.78 -0.05 -22.28
N SER A 86 -0.91 -0.90 -21.26
CA SER A 86 -0.09 -0.93 -20.05
C SER A 86 0.09 -2.37 -19.61
N LEU A 87 1.35 -2.74 -19.34
CA LEU A 87 1.74 -4.06 -18.87
C LEU A 87 2.82 -3.92 -17.79
N ASP A 88 2.54 -4.42 -16.59
CA ASP A 88 3.49 -4.47 -15.47
C ASP A 88 3.81 -5.93 -15.14
N PHE A 89 5.06 -6.35 -15.34
CA PHE A 89 5.52 -7.69 -14.99
C PHE A 89 5.85 -7.84 -13.49
N ARG A 90 6.02 -6.74 -12.75
CA ARG A 90 6.49 -6.73 -11.36
C ARG A 90 7.67 -7.70 -11.16
N GLU A 91 7.63 -8.46 -10.07
CA GLU A 91 8.70 -9.37 -9.64
C GLU A 91 8.62 -10.72 -10.37
N LEU A 92 9.57 -10.97 -11.28
CA LEU A 92 9.67 -12.19 -12.08
C LEU A 92 10.49 -13.28 -11.38
N THR A 93 9.96 -13.89 -10.31
CA THR A 93 10.74 -14.82 -9.46
C THR A 93 10.80 -16.27 -9.92
N GLN A 94 10.02 -16.69 -10.93
CA GLN A 94 9.80 -18.12 -11.24
C GLN A 94 10.24 -18.59 -12.64
N PHE A 95 10.99 -17.77 -13.39
CA PHE A 95 11.49 -18.21 -14.69
C PHE A 95 12.72 -19.14 -14.60
N GLU A 96 13.38 -19.23 -13.44
CA GLU A 96 14.65 -19.96 -13.29
C GLU A 96 14.53 -21.49 -13.38
N ASP A 97 13.40 -22.09 -13.00
CA ASP A 97 13.31 -23.56 -12.84
C ASP A 97 12.54 -24.30 -13.97
N ASP A 98 11.69 -23.63 -14.77
CA ASP A 98 10.75 -24.32 -15.68
C ASP A 98 10.75 -23.84 -17.15
N TYR A 99 11.57 -22.84 -17.53
CA TYR A 99 11.45 -22.21 -18.86
C TYR A 99 12.77 -21.93 -19.61
N ASP A 100 13.28 -22.94 -20.32
CA ASP A 100 14.37 -22.78 -21.30
C ASP A 100 14.03 -21.77 -22.41
N ASP A 101 12.74 -21.57 -22.73
CA ASP A 101 12.29 -20.76 -23.88
C ASP A 101 12.46 -19.24 -23.71
N TYR A 102 12.65 -18.75 -22.47
CA TYR A 102 12.84 -17.31 -22.19
C TYR A 102 14.21 -17.01 -21.58
N SER A 103 15.13 -17.96 -21.58
CA SER A 103 16.50 -17.75 -21.13
C SER A 103 17.43 -17.48 -22.31
N CYS A 104 18.39 -16.57 -22.15
CA CYS A 104 19.51 -16.44 -23.09
C CYS A 104 20.63 -17.48 -22.86
N GLY A 105 20.38 -18.50 -22.02
CA GLY A 105 21.29 -19.62 -21.77
C GLY A 105 22.43 -19.32 -20.78
N ASP A 106 22.51 -18.09 -20.27
CA ASP A 106 23.45 -17.64 -19.23
C ASP A 106 22.76 -17.25 -17.91
N GLY A 107 21.47 -17.59 -17.77
CA GLY A 107 20.65 -17.20 -16.61
C GLY A 107 19.94 -15.85 -16.76
N THR A 108 20.15 -15.12 -17.86
CA THR A 108 19.44 -13.86 -18.14
C THR A 108 18.09 -14.09 -18.83
N LEU A 109 17.15 -13.17 -18.63
CA LEU A 109 15.80 -13.21 -19.17
C LEU A 109 15.70 -12.51 -20.54
N ASP A 110 15.16 -13.22 -21.53
CA ASP A 110 14.80 -12.68 -22.84
C ASP A 110 13.44 -11.97 -22.77
N ILE A 111 13.49 -10.74 -22.26
CA ILE A 111 12.31 -9.86 -22.19
C ILE A 111 11.71 -9.57 -23.58
N VAL A 112 12.53 -9.64 -24.65
CA VAL A 112 12.06 -9.38 -26.02
C VAL A 112 11.13 -10.50 -26.46
N ASN A 113 11.54 -11.76 -26.29
CA ASN A 113 10.69 -12.92 -26.59
C ASN A 113 9.46 -12.95 -25.68
N LEU A 114 9.61 -12.64 -24.38
CA LEU A 114 8.49 -12.55 -23.44
C LEU A 114 7.44 -11.53 -23.91
N LEU A 115 7.87 -10.34 -24.34
CA LEU A 115 6.98 -9.32 -24.89
C LEU A 115 6.35 -9.75 -26.21
N ILE A 116 7.11 -10.41 -27.10
CA ILE A 116 6.57 -10.94 -28.36
C ILE A 116 5.45 -11.95 -28.10
N GLN A 117 5.57 -12.77 -27.07
CA GLN A 117 4.56 -13.79 -26.75
C GLN A 117 3.37 -13.25 -25.97
N SER A 118 3.57 -12.21 -25.17
CA SER A 118 2.51 -11.58 -24.37
C SER A 118 1.73 -10.48 -25.10
N THR A 119 2.21 -10.00 -26.24
CA THR A 119 1.58 -8.87 -26.94
C THR A 119 1.24 -9.18 -28.40
N ASN A 120 0.06 -8.75 -28.82
CA ASN A 120 -0.31 -8.72 -30.24
C ASN A 120 0.14 -7.42 -30.93
N ASP A 121 -0.05 -7.35 -32.25
CA ASP A 121 0.32 -6.20 -33.08
C ASP A 121 -0.31 -4.87 -32.65
N HIS A 122 -1.55 -4.92 -32.13
CA HIS A 122 -2.19 -3.72 -31.61
C HIS A 122 -1.45 -3.26 -30.35
N SER A 123 -1.30 -4.15 -29.37
CA SER A 123 -0.64 -3.87 -28.10
C SER A 123 0.76 -3.28 -28.29
N ARG A 124 1.57 -3.84 -29.20
CA ARG A 124 2.92 -3.33 -29.50
C ARG A 124 2.92 -1.89 -30.02
N ARG A 125 1.91 -1.52 -30.82
CA ARG A 125 1.77 -0.17 -31.36
C ARG A 125 1.08 0.79 -30.40
N SER A 126 0.35 0.30 -29.40
CA SER A 126 -0.41 1.13 -28.46
C SER A 126 0.18 1.20 -27.05
N MET A 127 1.21 0.40 -26.74
CA MET A 127 1.82 0.36 -25.41
C MET A 127 2.36 1.73 -25.01
N ILE A 128 1.90 2.21 -23.86
CA ILE A 128 2.31 3.47 -23.25
C ILE A 128 3.14 3.22 -21.99
N TYR A 129 2.82 2.15 -21.24
CA TYR A 129 3.48 1.79 -19.98
C TYR A 129 4.04 0.36 -20.03
N LEU A 130 5.28 0.19 -19.54
CA LEU A 130 5.91 -1.11 -19.33
C LEU A 130 6.60 -1.14 -17.96
N GLY A 131 6.24 -2.10 -17.10
CA GLY A 131 6.89 -2.34 -15.81
C GLY A 131 7.78 -3.58 -15.84
N LEU A 132 9.04 -3.41 -15.43
CA LEU A 132 10.10 -4.43 -15.38
C LEU A 132 10.81 -4.41 -14.02
N SER A 133 10.06 -4.15 -12.94
CA SER A 133 10.54 -4.08 -11.55
C SER A 133 10.95 -5.47 -11.02
N THR A 134 12.13 -5.94 -11.43
CA THR A 134 12.68 -7.24 -11.04
C THR A 134 14.19 -7.22 -11.00
N GLU A 135 14.78 -7.89 -10.02
CA GLU A 135 16.23 -8.09 -9.90
C GLU A 135 16.81 -8.97 -11.02
N GLN A 136 15.96 -9.69 -11.76
CA GLN A 136 16.41 -10.56 -12.85
C GLN A 136 17.15 -9.77 -13.93
N GLU A 137 18.37 -10.21 -14.22
CA GLU A 137 19.18 -9.67 -15.33
C GLU A 137 18.52 -9.95 -16.68
N LEU A 138 18.56 -8.95 -17.56
CA LEU A 138 17.99 -9.03 -18.90
C LEU A 138 19.09 -9.28 -19.93
N CYS A 139 18.75 -9.95 -21.03
CA CYS A 139 19.70 -10.18 -22.10
C CYS A 139 20.27 -8.86 -22.67
N ALA A 140 21.56 -8.85 -22.99
CA ALA A 140 22.24 -7.65 -23.47
C ALA A 140 21.59 -7.07 -24.74
N GLY A 141 21.44 -5.74 -24.78
CA GLY A 141 20.88 -5.02 -25.92
C GLY A 141 19.35 -5.06 -26.03
N TRP A 142 18.65 -5.59 -25.02
CA TRP A 142 17.19 -5.63 -24.97
C TRP A 142 16.56 -4.24 -25.16
N GLU A 143 17.19 -3.18 -24.68
CA GLU A 143 16.71 -1.80 -24.76
C GLU A 143 16.51 -1.35 -26.21
N THR A 144 17.40 -1.80 -27.11
CA THR A 144 17.34 -1.47 -28.54
C THR A 144 16.19 -2.23 -29.23
N GLU A 145 15.94 -3.48 -28.84
CA GLU A 145 14.88 -4.27 -29.45
C GLU A 145 13.50 -3.91 -28.88
N VAL A 146 13.39 -3.65 -27.58
CA VAL A 146 12.15 -3.21 -26.95
C VAL A 146 11.75 -1.81 -27.43
N SER A 147 12.69 -0.88 -27.63
CA SER A 147 12.36 0.44 -28.20
C SER A 147 11.81 0.37 -29.63
N LYS A 148 12.26 -0.61 -30.44
CA LYS A 148 11.67 -0.88 -31.77
C LYS A 148 10.31 -1.57 -31.67
N LEU A 149 10.17 -2.48 -30.71
CA LEU A 149 8.95 -3.26 -30.49
C LEU A 149 7.80 -2.38 -29.99
N LEU A 150 8.10 -1.42 -29.11
CA LEU A 150 7.15 -0.55 -28.41
C LEU A 150 7.47 0.93 -28.69
N PRO A 151 7.30 1.41 -29.93
CA PRO A 151 7.79 2.74 -30.35
C PRO A 151 7.06 3.92 -29.70
N ASN A 152 5.91 3.69 -29.07
CA ASN A 152 5.08 4.71 -28.43
C ASN A 152 5.19 4.70 -26.90
N LEU A 153 6.15 3.97 -26.33
CA LEU A 153 6.36 3.88 -24.90
C LEU A 153 6.67 5.25 -24.30
N GLN A 154 5.94 5.63 -23.24
CA GLN A 154 6.09 6.92 -22.54
C GLN A 154 6.38 6.74 -21.06
N SER A 155 6.11 5.58 -20.51
CA SER A 155 6.41 5.25 -19.12
C SER A 155 7.11 3.91 -19.06
N ILE A 156 8.21 3.86 -18.33
CA ILE A 156 8.90 2.61 -18.08
C ILE A 156 9.42 2.57 -16.64
N ASP A 157 9.22 1.43 -16.00
CA ASP A 157 9.78 1.11 -14.69
C ASP A 157 10.84 0.03 -14.88
N ILE A 158 12.09 0.39 -14.56
CA ILE A 158 13.26 -0.50 -14.55
C ILE A 158 13.92 -0.48 -13.16
N SER A 159 13.09 -0.34 -12.12
CA SER A 159 13.56 -0.46 -10.74
C SER A 159 14.20 -1.82 -10.48
N TYR A 160 15.15 -1.83 -9.54
CA TYR A 160 15.95 -2.99 -9.11
C TYR A 160 16.83 -3.60 -10.20
N LYS A 161 17.10 -2.89 -11.31
CA LYS A 161 18.03 -3.36 -12.35
C LYS A 161 19.49 -3.13 -11.99
N THR A 162 20.32 -4.09 -12.40
CA THR A 162 21.78 -3.99 -12.32
C THR A 162 22.34 -3.33 -13.57
N PHE A 163 23.04 -2.21 -13.38
CA PHE A 163 23.76 -1.49 -14.42
C PHE A 163 25.23 -1.92 -14.42
N ASP A 164 25.69 -2.41 -15.56
CA ASP A 164 27.02 -2.96 -15.77
C ASP A 164 27.47 -2.77 -17.23
N GLU A 165 28.57 -3.39 -17.66
CA GLU A 165 29.07 -3.30 -19.03
C GLU A 165 28.06 -3.76 -20.11
N ARG A 166 27.08 -4.61 -19.74
CA ARG A 166 26.04 -5.14 -20.65
C ARG A 166 24.81 -4.25 -20.68
N PHE A 167 24.49 -3.58 -19.56
CA PHE A 167 23.36 -2.66 -19.45
C PHE A 167 23.79 -1.30 -18.92
N GLN A 168 24.03 -0.37 -19.85
CA GLN A 168 24.48 0.99 -19.56
C GLN A 168 23.31 1.98 -19.58
N PHE A 169 23.20 2.82 -18.56
CA PHE A 169 22.09 3.79 -18.43
C PHE A 169 22.02 4.80 -19.57
N SER A 170 23.18 5.26 -20.06
CA SER A 170 23.25 6.21 -21.19
C SER A 170 22.71 5.61 -22.50
N ASN A 171 22.97 4.33 -22.76
CA ASN A 171 22.43 3.60 -23.91
C ASN A 171 20.91 3.45 -23.79
N PHE A 172 20.43 3.09 -22.60
CA PHE A 172 19.00 3.03 -22.31
C PHE A 172 18.31 4.36 -22.59
N CYS A 173 18.83 5.47 -22.05
CA CYS A 173 18.27 6.82 -22.26
C CYS A 173 18.22 7.21 -23.75
N SER A 174 19.19 6.75 -24.54
CA SER A 174 19.22 6.99 -25.99
C SER A 174 18.16 6.18 -26.76
N CYS A 175 17.80 5.00 -26.26
CA CYS A 175 16.79 4.13 -26.88
C CYS A 175 15.36 4.62 -26.65
N PHE A 176 15.10 5.33 -25.55
CA PHE A 176 13.75 5.75 -25.14
C PHE A 176 13.58 7.28 -25.01
N PRO A 177 13.84 8.08 -26.06
CA PRO A 177 13.84 9.54 -25.98
C PRO A 177 12.45 10.17 -25.74
N ASN A 178 11.37 9.39 -25.90
CA ASN A 178 9.98 9.86 -25.77
C ASN A 178 9.40 9.64 -24.37
N LEU A 179 10.18 9.16 -23.41
CA LEU A 179 9.70 8.92 -22.05
C LEU A 179 9.23 10.23 -21.38
N LEU A 180 8.11 10.10 -20.69
CA LEU A 180 7.51 11.10 -19.80
C LEU A 180 7.69 10.69 -18.33
N VAL A 181 7.73 9.39 -18.05
CA VAL A 181 7.86 8.82 -16.71
C VAL A 181 8.94 7.75 -16.73
N LEU A 182 9.88 7.85 -15.80
CA LEU A 182 10.94 6.87 -15.60
C LEU A 182 11.05 6.53 -14.12
N ASP A 183 11.08 5.23 -13.82
CA ASP A 183 11.41 4.70 -12.51
C ASP A 183 12.70 3.87 -12.59
N ILE A 184 13.70 4.26 -11.78
CA ILE A 184 15.00 3.60 -11.62
C ILE A 184 15.28 3.29 -10.13
N SER A 185 14.24 3.21 -9.30
CA SER A 185 14.37 2.92 -7.87
C SER A 185 15.17 1.66 -7.60
N GLY A 186 16.02 1.68 -6.55
CA GLY A 186 16.77 0.50 -6.11
C GLY A 186 17.75 -0.08 -7.13
N ALA A 187 18.10 0.67 -8.18
CA ALA A 187 19.06 0.20 -9.18
C ALA A 187 20.45 -0.07 -8.58
N PHE A 188 21.05 -1.20 -8.96
CA PHE A 188 22.39 -1.62 -8.53
C PHE A 188 23.43 -1.23 -9.58
N GLY A 189 24.65 -0.89 -9.16
CA GLY A 189 25.76 -0.56 -10.07
C GLY A 189 25.64 0.78 -10.81
N LEU A 190 24.53 1.52 -10.65
CA LEU A 190 24.34 2.83 -11.25
C LEU A 190 25.19 3.89 -10.54
N SER A 191 26.31 4.28 -11.13
CA SER A 191 27.25 5.25 -10.53
C SER A 191 26.93 6.71 -10.80
N SER A 192 26.13 7.00 -11.84
CA SER A 192 25.75 8.36 -12.26
C SER A 192 24.51 8.34 -13.14
N LEU A 193 23.88 9.50 -13.33
CA LEU A 193 22.78 9.70 -14.28
C LEU A 193 23.27 10.11 -15.68
N GLN A 194 24.49 9.73 -16.05
CA GLN A 194 25.06 10.12 -17.33
C GLN A 194 24.21 9.62 -18.51
N GLY A 195 23.90 10.52 -19.44
CA GLY A 195 23.03 10.30 -20.60
C GLY A 195 21.55 10.59 -20.35
N ILE A 196 21.13 10.93 -19.13
CA ILE A 196 19.73 11.28 -18.83
C ILE A 196 19.29 12.54 -19.60
N GLU A 197 20.23 13.39 -20.04
CA GLU A 197 19.94 14.55 -20.90
C GLU A 197 19.24 14.19 -22.23
N HIS A 198 19.31 12.93 -22.67
CA HIS A 198 18.60 12.44 -23.85
C HIS A 198 17.09 12.31 -23.62
N LEU A 199 16.64 12.23 -22.36
CA LEU A 199 15.25 12.08 -21.96
C LEU A 199 14.54 13.43 -21.80
N LYS A 200 14.56 14.25 -22.86
CA LYS A 200 14.14 15.66 -22.84
C LYS A 200 12.67 15.88 -22.45
N ASN A 201 11.83 14.86 -22.57
CA ASN A 201 10.39 14.95 -22.31
C ASN A 201 9.98 14.45 -20.93
N VAL A 202 10.92 13.93 -20.12
CA VAL A 202 10.60 13.36 -18.81
C VAL A 202 10.03 14.44 -17.89
N GLN A 203 8.88 14.10 -17.29
CA GLN A 203 8.12 14.94 -16.37
C GLN A 203 8.11 14.35 -14.95
N LYS A 204 8.25 13.03 -14.83
CA LYS A 204 8.35 12.32 -13.55
C LYS A 204 9.57 11.41 -13.56
N LEU A 205 10.43 11.58 -12.57
CA LEU A 205 11.56 10.70 -12.30
C LEU A 205 11.44 10.17 -10.88
N THR A 206 11.43 8.85 -10.74
CA THR A 206 11.54 8.16 -9.46
C THR A 206 12.91 7.49 -9.40
N MET A 207 13.66 7.77 -8.34
CA MET A 207 15.01 7.28 -8.10
C MET A 207 15.20 6.98 -6.61
N ARG A 208 14.25 6.24 -6.03
CA ARG A 208 14.28 5.86 -4.61
C ARG A 208 15.47 4.96 -4.33
N ASP A 209 15.98 5.03 -3.11
CA ASP A 209 17.07 4.17 -2.64
C ASP A 209 18.35 4.27 -3.52
N LEU A 210 18.52 5.39 -4.24
CA LEU A 210 19.70 5.67 -5.04
C LEU A 210 20.63 6.69 -4.39
N LYS A 211 21.92 6.36 -4.37
CA LYS A 211 23.00 7.21 -3.92
C LYS A 211 24.18 7.07 -4.87
N PHE A 212 24.70 8.21 -5.34
CA PHE A 212 25.96 8.27 -6.07
C PHE A 212 27.09 8.70 -5.14
N ASP A 213 28.24 8.01 -5.25
CA ASP A 213 29.45 8.37 -4.53
C ASP A 213 30.10 9.63 -5.10
N ASP A 214 30.02 9.81 -6.43
CA ASP A 214 30.43 11.04 -7.09
C ASP A 214 29.27 12.04 -7.10
N VAL A 215 29.52 13.22 -6.55
CA VAL A 215 28.60 14.36 -6.59
C VAL A 215 28.23 14.72 -8.03
N ASN A 216 29.17 14.56 -8.98
CA ASN A 216 28.90 14.85 -10.39
C ASN A 216 27.88 13.88 -11.01
N GLY A 217 27.58 12.77 -10.33
CA GLY A 217 26.57 11.81 -10.76
C GLY A 217 25.17 12.40 -10.91
N TYR A 218 24.91 13.58 -10.34
CA TYR A 218 23.63 14.30 -10.42
C TYR A 218 23.59 15.44 -11.45
N GLU A 219 24.73 15.87 -12.04
CA GLU A 219 24.82 17.14 -12.80
C GLU A 219 23.81 17.24 -13.94
N GLU A 220 23.64 16.16 -14.70
CA GLU A 220 22.75 16.11 -15.86
C GLU A 220 21.24 16.20 -15.52
N LEU A 221 20.85 16.09 -14.24
CA LEU A 221 19.47 16.39 -13.83
C LEU A 221 19.05 17.81 -14.22
N SER A 222 20.01 18.74 -14.29
CA SER A 222 19.74 20.11 -14.73
C SER A 222 19.29 20.19 -16.19
N GLU A 223 19.55 19.18 -17.01
CA GLU A 223 19.15 19.12 -18.42
C GLU A 223 17.68 18.70 -18.60
N LEU A 224 17.05 18.14 -17.56
CA LEU A 224 15.64 17.75 -17.59
C LEU A 224 14.70 18.95 -17.40
N LYS A 225 14.63 19.80 -18.42
CA LYS A 225 13.86 21.08 -18.38
C LYS A 225 12.35 20.90 -18.17
N ASN A 226 11.82 19.71 -18.42
CA ASN A 226 10.40 19.39 -18.28
C ASN A 226 10.07 18.61 -16.99
N LEU A 227 11.07 18.31 -16.15
CA LEU A 227 10.86 17.54 -14.93
C LEU A 227 10.03 18.33 -13.92
N LYS A 228 8.88 17.78 -13.54
CA LYS A 228 7.93 18.38 -12.59
C LYS A 228 7.86 17.62 -11.27
N TYR A 229 8.13 16.32 -11.30
CA TYR A 229 8.06 15.45 -10.14
C TYR A 229 9.37 14.68 -9.99
N LEU A 230 10.01 14.81 -8.83
CA LEU A 230 11.20 14.05 -8.47
C LEU A 230 10.94 13.32 -7.14
N ASP A 231 11.17 12.01 -7.14
CA ASP A 231 11.12 11.20 -5.93
C ASP A 231 12.48 10.54 -5.70
N VAL A 232 13.14 10.99 -4.62
CA VAL A 232 14.44 10.53 -4.12
C VAL A 232 14.29 9.98 -2.70
N SER A 233 13.06 9.60 -2.33
CA SER A 233 12.77 9.04 -1.02
C SER A 233 13.38 7.65 -0.86
N ASN A 234 13.43 7.14 0.36
CA ASN A 234 13.84 5.76 0.60
C ASN A 234 12.64 4.84 0.80
N THR A 235 12.91 3.54 0.73
CA THR A 235 12.05 2.47 1.22
C THR A 235 12.73 1.81 2.42
N ASN A 236 11.94 1.45 3.43
CA ASN A 236 12.40 0.58 4.50
C ASN A 236 11.93 -0.80 4.09
N ASP A 237 12.67 -1.45 3.19
CA ASP A 237 12.39 -2.84 2.89
C ASP A 237 12.72 -3.66 4.15
N ILE A 238 11.73 -3.89 5.00
CA ILE A 238 11.81 -4.54 6.32
C ILE A 238 12.26 -6.01 6.18
N THR A 239 12.34 -6.54 4.96
CA THR A 239 12.65 -7.94 4.69
C THR A 239 14.08 -8.34 5.08
N ASP A 240 15.03 -7.40 5.16
CA ASP A 240 16.40 -7.72 5.54
C ASP A 240 16.82 -7.06 6.88
N MET A 241 16.67 -7.84 7.94
CA MET A 241 17.10 -7.53 9.32
C MET A 241 18.63 -7.64 9.50
N SER A 242 19.41 -7.50 8.42
CA SER A 242 20.87 -7.50 8.50
C SER A 242 21.36 -6.17 9.11
N GLU A 243 22.24 -6.29 10.11
CA GLU A 243 22.78 -5.18 10.92
C GLU A 243 23.74 -4.25 10.12
N GLU A 244 23.80 -4.37 8.79
CA GLU A 244 24.77 -3.70 7.91
C GLU A 244 24.12 -2.78 6.85
N ARG A 245 23.05 -2.03 7.18
CA ARG A 245 22.50 -1.05 6.21
C ARG A 245 22.97 0.38 6.45
N ASP A 246 24.09 0.74 5.83
CA ASP A 246 24.51 2.12 5.52
C ASP A 246 23.50 2.86 4.59
N TRP A 247 22.50 2.15 4.04
CA TRP A 247 21.43 2.71 3.19
C TRP A 247 20.45 3.63 3.96
N LEU A 248 20.43 3.57 5.29
CA LEU A 248 19.66 4.49 6.15
C LEU A 248 20.18 5.95 6.09
N GLU A 249 21.29 6.20 5.39
CA GLU A 249 21.92 7.53 5.27
C GLU A 249 21.92 8.13 3.84
N THR A 250 21.10 7.64 2.89
CA THR A 250 21.04 8.34 1.60
C THR A 250 20.53 9.78 1.79
N ASN A 251 21.19 10.73 1.12
CA ASN A 251 20.83 12.14 1.10
C ASN A 251 21.13 12.70 -0.29
N SER A 252 20.35 12.26 -1.27
CA SER A 252 20.50 12.66 -2.67
C SER A 252 20.29 14.17 -2.84
N ILE A 253 19.53 14.81 -1.94
CA ILE A 253 19.39 16.27 -1.86
C ILE A 253 20.74 16.96 -1.60
N ARG A 254 21.53 16.47 -0.63
CA ARG A 254 22.88 16.99 -0.38
C ARG A 254 23.78 16.85 -1.61
N GLY A 255 23.73 15.70 -2.28
CA GLY A 255 24.45 15.45 -3.53
C GLY A 255 24.07 16.45 -4.64
N MET A 256 22.77 16.60 -4.90
CA MET A 256 22.25 17.55 -5.89
C MET A 256 22.61 19.01 -5.57
N LEU A 257 22.58 19.40 -4.29
CA LEU A 257 23.00 20.74 -3.87
C LEU A 257 24.49 20.98 -4.13
N ALA A 258 25.34 19.99 -3.83
CA ALA A 258 26.77 20.07 -4.05
C ALA A 258 27.13 20.11 -5.55
N ALA A 259 26.38 19.37 -6.38
CA ALA A 259 26.49 19.38 -7.84
C ALA A 259 25.91 20.64 -8.50
N GLY A 260 25.27 21.52 -7.72
CA GLY A 260 24.69 22.75 -8.25
C GLY A 260 23.47 22.52 -9.14
N VAL A 261 22.76 21.40 -8.99
CA VAL A 261 21.63 21.01 -9.85
C VAL A 261 20.54 22.08 -9.85
N ARG A 262 19.97 22.35 -11.04
CA ARG A 262 18.85 23.30 -11.23
C ARG A 262 17.78 22.73 -12.16
N MET A 263 16.62 22.43 -11.59
CA MET A 263 15.44 21.96 -12.33
C MET A 263 14.34 23.04 -12.35
N GLU A 264 14.29 23.82 -13.43
CA GLU A 264 13.44 25.03 -13.50
C GLU A 264 11.93 24.74 -13.40
N ALA A 265 11.48 23.58 -13.88
CA ALA A 265 10.08 23.19 -13.89
C ALA A 265 9.66 22.32 -12.69
N LEU A 266 10.56 22.04 -11.75
CA LEU A 266 10.28 21.12 -10.65
C LEU A 266 9.18 21.68 -9.73
N GLU A 267 8.08 20.96 -9.60
CA GLU A 267 6.92 21.36 -8.80
C GLU A 267 6.73 20.50 -7.54
N PHE A 268 7.16 19.25 -7.57
CA PHE A 268 7.00 18.28 -6.50
C PHE A 268 8.30 17.54 -6.21
N LEU A 269 8.66 17.46 -4.93
CA LEU A 269 9.78 16.67 -4.44
C LEU A 269 9.31 15.70 -3.36
N ASP A 270 9.65 14.43 -3.47
CA ASP A 270 9.61 13.48 -2.35
C ASP A 270 11.02 13.12 -1.90
N CYS A 271 11.32 13.39 -0.63
CA CYS A 271 12.55 13.00 0.05
C CYS A 271 12.27 12.32 1.40
N SER A 272 11.10 11.70 1.53
CA SER A 272 10.69 10.96 2.73
C SER A 272 11.68 9.85 3.07
N TRP A 273 11.86 9.55 4.36
CA TRP A 273 12.81 8.54 4.86
C TRP A 273 14.28 8.71 4.45
N THR A 274 14.68 9.91 4.04
CA THR A 274 16.10 10.23 3.82
C THR A 274 16.69 10.93 5.06
N SER A 275 18.02 11.03 5.11
CA SER A 275 18.71 11.79 6.16
C SER A 275 18.73 13.31 5.90
N VAL A 276 17.85 13.81 5.04
CA VAL A 276 17.75 15.22 4.68
C VAL A 276 17.39 16.09 5.89
N THR A 277 18.07 17.23 6.00
CA THR A 277 17.86 18.21 7.05
C THR A 277 16.95 19.36 6.59
N GLY A 278 16.31 20.05 7.52
CA GLY A 278 15.52 21.25 7.21
C GLY A 278 16.29 22.31 6.42
N HIS A 279 17.56 22.53 6.74
CA HIS A 279 18.41 23.51 6.05
C HIS A 279 18.68 23.11 4.58
N GLU A 280 18.89 21.83 4.33
CA GLU A 280 19.10 21.31 2.96
C GLU A 280 17.83 21.46 2.13
N VAL A 281 16.66 21.08 2.65
CA VAL A 281 15.38 21.26 1.94
C VAL A 281 15.08 22.74 1.70
N GLU A 282 15.31 23.62 2.67
CA GLU A 282 15.16 25.07 2.49
C GLU A 282 16.08 25.61 1.39
N THR A 283 17.34 25.17 1.36
CA THR A 283 18.31 25.58 0.33
C THR A 283 17.91 25.03 -1.03
N PHE A 284 17.44 23.78 -1.07
CA PHE A 284 16.94 23.15 -2.28
C PHE A 284 15.73 23.90 -2.84
N ALA A 285 14.75 24.24 -2.00
CA ALA A 285 13.59 25.02 -2.42
C ALA A 285 13.97 26.43 -2.94
N LYS A 286 14.96 27.09 -2.33
CA LYS A 286 15.47 28.39 -2.84
C LYS A 286 16.09 28.27 -4.23
N ASN A 287 16.73 27.13 -4.53
CA ASN A 287 17.33 26.87 -5.83
C ASN A 287 16.29 26.45 -6.90
N HIS A 288 15.07 26.11 -6.49
CA HIS A 288 14.00 25.59 -7.34
C HIS A 288 12.71 26.40 -7.12
N PRO A 289 12.60 27.62 -7.68
CA PRO A 289 11.52 28.56 -7.36
C PRO A 289 10.12 28.09 -7.81
N SER A 290 10.03 27.10 -8.71
CA SER A 290 8.77 26.50 -9.16
C SER A 290 8.23 25.44 -8.20
N LEU A 291 9.00 25.05 -7.17
CA LEU A 291 8.65 23.99 -6.24
C LEU A 291 7.42 24.39 -5.43
N LYS A 292 6.36 23.56 -5.49
CA LYS A 292 5.07 23.80 -4.83
C LYS A 292 4.87 22.88 -3.65
N THR A 293 5.39 21.66 -3.68
CA THR A 293 5.18 20.67 -2.63
C THR A 293 6.44 19.87 -2.35
N VAL A 294 6.71 19.62 -1.07
CA VAL A 294 7.77 18.73 -0.61
C VAL A 294 7.16 17.71 0.35
N ALA A 295 7.28 16.43 0.02
CA ALA A 295 7.07 15.34 0.95
C ALA A 295 8.38 15.02 1.67
N ALA A 296 8.38 15.21 2.98
CA ALA A 296 9.52 14.96 3.87
C ALA A 296 9.03 14.21 5.11
N ILE A 297 8.30 13.12 4.88
CA ILE A 297 7.69 12.29 5.92
C ILE A 297 8.80 11.43 6.55
N CYS A 298 8.78 11.30 7.87
CA CYS A 298 9.76 10.54 8.63
C CYS A 298 11.23 10.97 8.34
N THR A 299 11.48 12.28 8.34
CA THR A 299 12.83 12.87 8.21
C THR A 299 13.11 13.84 9.36
N ALA A 300 14.30 14.45 9.40
CA ALA A 300 14.59 15.54 10.35
C ALA A 300 13.79 16.83 10.06
N CYS A 301 13.01 16.89 8.97
CA CYS A 301 12.24 18.07 8.54
C CYS A 301 10.86 18.20 9.23
N ASN A 302 10.63 17.47 10.33
CA ASN A 302 9.36 17.39 11.04
C ASN A 302 8.76 18.73 11.48
N HIS A 303 9.57 19.78 11.61
CA HIS A 303 9.12 21.13 11.97
C HIS A 303 9.54 22.19 10.95
N THR A 304 10.08 21.77 9.80
CA THR A 304 10.51 22.69 8.75
C THR A 304 9.29 23.27 8.05
N THR A 305 9.32 24.58 7.82
CA THR A 305 8.32 25.30 7.04
C THR A 305 9.04 26.15 6.00
N ILE A 306 8.53 26.15 4.77
CA ILE A 306 9.13 26.90 3.67
C ILE A 306 8.05 27.79 3.07
N SER A 307 8.29 29.10 3.04
CA SER A 307 7.31 30.06 2.54
C SER A 307 6.95 29.76 1.08
N GLY A 308 5.66 29.63 0.79
CA GLY A 308 5.14 29.35 -0.56
C GLY A 308 5.20 27.87 -0.98
N VAL A 309 5.77 26.98 -0.16
CA VAL A 309 5.87 25.55 -0.45
C VAL A 309 5.05 24.75 0.55
N LYS A 310 4.17 23.88 0.05
CA LYS A 310 3.42 22.95 0.88
C LYS A 310 4.34 21.85 1.39
N MET A 311 4.51 21.75 2.70
CA MET A 311 5.29 20.70 3.34
C MET A 311 4.36 19.57 3.79
N LEU A 312 4.55 18.36 3.27
CA LEU A 312 3.99 17.12 3.83
C LEU A 312 5.01 16.54 4.80
N ASN A 313 4.86 16.91 6.07
CA ASN A 313 5.68 16.45 7.18
C ASN A 313 4.82 16.31 8.45
N ILE A 314 5.40 15.91 9.56
CA ILE A 314 4.66 15.65 10.79
C ILE A 314 4.45 16.91 11.66
N ALA A 315 4.59 18.13 11.11
CA ALA A 315 4.61 19.36 11.91
C ALA A 315 3.30 19.59 12.68
N SER A 316 2.16 19.39 12.04
CA SER A 316 0.83 19.64 12.62
C SER A 316 -0.13 18.49 12.35
N MET A 317 -1.23 18.45 13.10
CA MET A 317 -2.23 17.38 13.01
C MET A 317 -3.00 17.35 11.69
N PRO A 318 -3.43 18.49 11.10
CA PRO A 318 -4.02 18.49 9.77
C PRO A 318 -3.09 17.88 8.71
N LEU A 319 -1.77 18.16 8.81
CA LEU A 319 -0.79 17.58 7.90
C LEU A 319 -0.65 16.07 8.06
N LEU A 320 -0.88 15.49 9.24
CA LEU A 320 -0.83 14.03 9.41
C LEU A 320 -1.83 13.32 8.52
N SER A 321 -3.04 13.88 8.40
CA SER A 321 -4.05 13.31 7.51
C SER A 321 -3.65 13.37 6.04
N GLU A 322 -3.08 14.49 5.62
CA GLU A 322 -2.60 14.67 4.26
C GLU A 322 -1.40 13.77 3.95
N CYS A 323 -0.51 13.56 4.93
CA CYS A 323 0.60 12.60 4.84
C CYS A 323 0.07 11.16 4.73
N LEU A 324 -0.91 10.76 5.54
CA LEU A 324 -1.52 9.42 5.43
C LEU A 324 -2.16 9.23 4.05
N GLU A 325 -2.98 10.19 3.60
CA GLU A 325 -3.61 10.15 2.28
C GLU A 325 -2.57 10.10 1.16
N TYR A 326 -1.50 10.89 1.26
CA TYR A 326 -0.38 10.86 0.32
C TYR A 326 0.27 9.47 0.26
N THR A 327 0.65 8.90 1.41
CA THR A 327 1.33 7.58 1.44
C THR A 327 0.45 6.47 0.90
N LEU A 328 -0.85 6.50 1.21
CA LEU A 328 -1.81 5.50 0.77
C LEU A 328 -2.15 5.60 -0.73
N LEU A 329 -2.26 6.81 -1.27
CA LEU A 329 -2.59 7.03 -2.69
C LEU A 329 -1.41 6.77 -3.64
N ASN A 330 -0.19 6.71 -3.12
CA ASN A 330 1.02 6.46 -3.91
C ASN A 330 1.62 5.07 -3.67
N ASP A 331 0.83 4.13 -3.12
CA ASP A 331 1.24 2.76 -2.81
C ASP A 331 2.53 2.68 -1.98
N ARG A 332 2.75 3.66 -1.08
CA ARG A 332 3.93 3.75 -0.21
C ARG A 332 3.73 3.00 1.10
N PHE A 333 3.45 1.71 1.03
CA PHE A 333 3.06 0.92 2.20
C PHE A 333 4.10 0.92 3.32
N ASP A 334 5.38 0.83 2.97
CA ASP A 334 6.45 0.86 3.97
C ASP A 334 6.46 2.22 4.67
N LEU A 335 6.40 3.31 3.91
CA LEU A 335 6.35 4.66 4.48
C LEU A 335 5.12 4.83 5.38
N THR A 336 3.96 4.30 4.97
CA THR A 336 2.76 4.25 5.81
C THR A 336 3.04 3.48 7.11
N LEU A 337 3.69 2.31 7.04
CA LEU A 337 4.05 1.50 8.21
C LEU A 337 4.97 2.23 9.18
N GLY A 338 5.98 2.95 8.70
CA GLY A 338 6.87 3.74 9.57
C GLY A 338 6.21 4.97 10.13
N PHE A 339 5.30 5.57 9.36
CA PHE A 339 4.63 6.81 9.74
C PHE A 339 3.51 6.58 10.77
N ILE A 340 2.78 5.47 10.68
CA ILE A 340 1.68 5.12 11.59
C ILE A 340 2.09 5.18 13.08
N PRO A 341 3.19 4.55 13.53
CA PRO A 341 3.65 4.63 14.91
C PRO A 341 3.87 6.07 15.38
N GLU A 342 4.44 6.93 14.53
CA GLU A 342 4.70 8.34 14.84
C GLU A 342 3.38 9.12 15.01
N VAL A 343 2.42 8.90 14.11
CA VAL A 343 1.07 9.48 14.20
C VAL A 343 0.43 9.13 15.54
N PHE A 344 0.44 7.84 15.90
CA PHE A 344 -0.21 7.39 17.13
C PHE A 344 0.52 7.80 18.40
N GLN A 345 1.85 7.84 18.39
CA GLN A 345 2.62 8.38 19.50
C GLN A 345 2.34 9.87 19.71
N LYS A 346 2.18 10.65 18.63
CA LYS A 346 1.81 12.06 18.71
C LYS A 346 0.39 12.24 19.21
N LEU A 347 -0.55 11.39 18.78
CA LEU A 347 -1.93 11.39 19.28
C LEU A 347 -2.00 11.10 20.79
N LYS A 348 -1.19 10.15 21.26
CA LYS A 348 -1.11 9.79 22.68
C LYS A 348 -0.66 10.97 23.56
N THR A 349 0.26 11.81 23.07
CA THR A 349 0.80 12.94 23.84
C THR A 349 0.00 14.24 23.69
N SER A 350 -0.79 14.39 22.63
CA SER A 350 -1.52 15.63 22.31
C SER A 350 -3.05 15.50 22.36
N ARG A 351 -3.58 14.38 22.87
CA ARG A 351 -5.01 14.03 22.82
C ARG A 351 -5.96 15.14 23.29
N GLU A 352 -5.65 15.80 24.40
CA GLU A 352 -6.52 16.83 24.99
C GLU A 352 -6.61 18.12 24.17
N SER A 353 -5.67 18.35 23.25
CA SER A 353 -5.62 19.55 22.42
C SER A 353 -6.26 19.40 21.04
N LEU A 354 -6.81 18.22 20.72
CA LEU A 354 -7.27 17.91 19.36
C LEU A 354 -8.71 18.32 19.12
N ALA A 355 -8.97 18.91 17.95
CA ALA A 355 -10.34 19.13 17.51
C ALA A 355 -10.98 17.80 17.07
N ASN A 356 -12.25 17.60 17.38
CA ASN A 356 -13.00 16.39 16.99
C ASN A 356 -12.96 16.10 15.47
N ALA A 357 -12.84 17.15 14.64
CA ALA A 357 -12.73 17.00 13.19
C ALA A 357 -11.41 16.33 12.75
N GLU A 358 -10.30 16.65 13.43
CA GLU A 358 -8.98 16.07 13.15
C GLU A 358 -8.95 14.60 13.54
N LEU A 359 -9.49 14.28 14.73
CA LEU A 359 -9.63 12.91 15.21
C LEU A 359 -10.48 12.06 14.27
N ARG A 360 -11.61 12.60 13.81
CA ARG A 360 -12.47 11.91 12.84
C ARG A 360 -11.73 11.63 11.53
N HIS A 361 -10.91 12.57 11.06
CA HIS A 361 -10.15 12.35 9.82
C HIS A 361 -9.14 11.20 9.99
N ILE A 362 -8.43 11.15 11.12
CA ILE A 362 -7.47 10.07 11.42
C ILE A 362 -8.20 8.73 11.60
N THR A 363 -9.32 8.71 12.32
CA THR A 363 -10.17 7.52 12.45
C THR A 363 -10.61 7.02 11.07
N ASN A 364 -11.02 7.92 10.16
CA ASN A 364 -11.37 7.53 8.79
C ASN A 364 -10.18 6.98 8.00
N ALA A 365 -8.98 7.53 8.19
CA ALA A 365 -7.75 7.02 7.55
C ALA A 365 -7.44 5.60 7.98
N VAL A 366 -7.53 5.36 9.28
CA VAL A 366 -7.34 4.03 9.87
C VAL A 366 -8.39 3.06 9.36
N LEU A 367 -9.66 3.45 9.36
CA LEU A 367 -10.73 2.59 8.85
C LEU A 367 -10.59 2.28 7.37
N PHE A 368 -10.08 3.22 6.58
CA PHE A 368 -9.73 2.96 5.18
C PHE A 368 -8.63 1.90 5.08
N VAL A 369 -7.54 2.02 5.84
CA VAL A 369 -6.47 1.01 5.88
C VAL A 369 -7.00 -0.37 6.28
N LEU A 370 -7.87 -0.43 7.29
CA LEU A 370 -8.42 -1.70 7.76
C LEU A 370 -9.41 -2.34 6.77
N ARG A 371 -10.07 -1.55 5.92
CA ARG A 371 -11.07 -2.01 4.95
C ARG A 371 -10.47 -2.36 3.59
N GLU A 372 -9.47 -1.62 3.15
CA GLU A 372 -8.90 -1.80 1.81
C GLU A 372 -8.00 -3.04 1.72
N ALA A 373 -7.73 -3.46 0.49
CA ALA A 373 -6.98 -4.68 0.16
C ALA A 373 -5.46 -4.52 0.38
N PHE A 374 -5.06 -3.97 1.52
CA PHE A 374 -3.67 -3.99 1.97
C PHE A 374 -3.28 -5.37 2.52
N PHE A 375 -2.00 -5.68 2.56
CA PHE A 375 -1.53 -6.92 3.17
C PHE A 375 -1.92 -6.99 4.66
N GLU A 376 -2.25 -8.18 5.15
CA GLU A 376 -2.86 -8.37 6.48
C GLU A 376 -1.97 -7.88 7.63
N GLY A 377 -0.64 -7.87 7.44
CA GLY A 377 0.30 -7.29 8.41
C GLY A 377 0.11 -5.79 8.62
N LEU A 378 -0.06 -5.00 7.55
CA LEU A 378 -0.31 -3.56 7.66
C LEU A 378 -1.64 -3.28 8.35
N LYS A 379 -2.69 -4.03 8.02
CA LYS A 379 -3.98 -3.91 8.71
C LYS A 379 -3.83 -4.20 10.20
N PHE A 380 -3.17 -5.30 10.55
CA PHE A 380 -2.99 -5.70 11.93
C PHE A 380 -2.17 -4.69 12.73
N LEU A 381 -1.06 -4.19 12.19
CA LEU A 381 -0.23 -3.18 12.85
C LEU A 381 -1.00 -1.85 13.02
N THR A 382 -1.70 -1.40 11.98
CA THR A 382 -2.54 -0.21 12.04
C THR A 382 -3.59 -0.34 13.14
N LEU A 383 -4.27 -1.49 13.22
CA LEU A 383 -5.22 -1.79 14.28
C LEU A 383 -4.55 -1.70 15.65
N LEU A 384 -3.41 -2.38 15.83
CA LEU A 384 -2.70 -2.42 17.11
C LEU A 384 -2.36 -1.00 17.60
N TYR A 385 -1.78 -0.16 16.74
CA TYR A 385 -1.44 1.22 17.11
C TYR A 385 -2.67 2.09 17.36
N TYR A 386 -3.75 1.90 16.60
CA TYR A 386 -5.01 2.57 16.85
C TYR A 386 -5.56 2.27 18.23
N LEU A 387 -5.54 1.00 18.65
CA LEU A 387 -6.00 0.60 19.97
C LEU A 387 -5.07 1.09 21.09
N GLU A 388 -3.75 0.99 20.89
CA GLU A 388 -2.75 1.48 21.84
C GLU A 388 -2.86 3.00 22.10
N SER A 389 -3.36 3.76 21.13
CA SER A 389 -3.54 5.20 21.25
C SER A 389 -4.72 5.62 22.15
N GLY A 390 -5.64 4.70 22.42
CA GLY A 390 -6.85 4.96 23.21
C GLY A 390 -7.91 5.80 22.49
N LEU A 391 -7.80 5.95 21.15
CA LEU A 391 -8.74 6.71 20.33
C LEU A 391 -10.12 6.06 20.26
N PHE A 392 -10.19 4.73 20.30
CA PHE A 392 -11.47 4.04 20.29
C PHE A 392 -12.34 4.45 21.48
N GLU A 393 -11.76 4.51 22.68
CA GLU A 393 -12.44 4.96 23.90
C GLU A 393 -12.88 6.42 23.79
N HIS A 394 -12.09 7.25 23.10
CA HIS A 394 -12.48 8.62 22.80
C HIS A 394 -13.72 8.67 21.89
N GLU A 395 -13.67 7.98 20.74
CA GLU A 395 -14.76 7.95 19.76
C GLU A 395 -16.05 7.44 20.38
N LEU A 396 -15.95 6.37 21.19
CA LEU A 396 -17.08 5.83 21.93
C LEU A 396 -17.66 6.85 22.93
N SER A 397 -16.80 7.61 23.62
CA SER A 397 -17.25 8.61 24.59
C SER A 397 -17.99 9.80 23.96
N ILE A 398 -17.67 10.15 22.71
CA ILE A 398 -18.25 11.30 21.99
C ILE A 398 -19.46 10.89 21.15
N SER A 399 -19.34 9.83 20.37
CA SER A 399 -20.35 9.41 19.40
C SER A 399 -21.38 8.44 19.98
N MET A 400 -21.13 7.89 21.18
CA MET A 400 -21.89 6.79 21.76
C MET A 400 -22.01 5.63 20.75
N PHE A 401 -23.00 4.76 20.89
CA PHE A 401 -23.33 3.75 19.88
C PHE A 401 -23.95 4.39 18.61
N SER A 402 -23.22 5.32 17.98
CA SER A 402 -23.50 5.73 16.61
C SER A 402 -23.47 4.51 15.68
N THR A 403 -24.02 4.65 14.47
CA THR A 403 -24.09 3.55 13.48
C THR A 403 -22.74 2.94 13.17
N ASP A 404 -21.66 3.69 13.36
CA ASP A 404 -20.33 3.31 12.90
C ASP A 404 -19.58 2.45 13.93
N ILE A 405 -19.82 2.64 15.23
CA ILE A 405 -19.13 1.90 16.30
C ILE A 405 -19.33 0.38 16.22
N PRO A 406 -20.56 -0.16 16.03
CA PRO A 406 -20.75 -1.61 15.84
C PRO A 406 -19.91 -2.17 14.69
N ASP A 407 -19.90 -1.47 13.56
CA ASP A 407 -19.19 -1.90 12.35
C ASP A 407 -17.67 -1.79 12.54
N MET A 408 -17.19 -0.80 13.32
CA MET A 408 -15.79 -0.69 13.70
C MET A 408 -15.33 -1.85 14.58
N ILE A 409 -16.10 -2.20 15.62
CA ILE A 409 -15.76 -3.31 16.53
C ILE A 409 -15.67 -4.63 15.74
N GLU A 410 -16.63 -4.87 14.85
CA GLU A 410 -16.64 -6.06 13.99
C GLU A 410 -15.44 -6.07 13.03
N LEU A 411 -15.14 -4.95 12.38
CA LEU A 411 -13.98 -4.80 11.52
C LEU A 411 -12.67 -5.09 12.28
N PHE A 412 -12.51 -4.53 13.47
CA PHE A 412 -11.31 -4.70 14.31
C PHE A 412 -11.10 -6.16 14.69
N TYR A 413 -12.16 -6.84 15.12
CA TYR A 413 -12.11 -8.26 15.43
C TYR A 413 -11.81 -9.11 14.19
N ASN A 414 -12.38 -8.78 13.03
CA ASN A 414 -12.13 -9.50 11.78
C ASN A 414 -10.66 -9.37 11.33
N VAL A 415 -10.09 -8.16 11.38
CA VAL A 415 -8.66 -7.93 11.10
C VAL A 415 -7.79 -8.71 12.09
N PHE A 416 -8.11 -8.64 13.39
CA PHE A 416 -7.42 -9.43 14.41
C PHE A 416 -7.50 -10.94 14.13
N GLY A 417 -8.66 -11.45 13.72
CA GLY A 417 -8.91 -12.86 13.47
C GLY A 417 -8.14 -13.42 12.29
N ARG A 418 -7.98 -12.64 11.21
CA ARG A 418 -7.31 -13.05 9.96
C ARG A 418 -5.78 -13.10 10.04
N TYR A 419 -5.17 -12.43 11.01
CA TYR A 419 -3.71 -12.33 11.08
C TYR A 419 -3.05 -13.61 11.64
N ASP A 420 -2.20 -14.32 10.90
CA ASP A 420 -1.78 -15.67 11.29
C ASP A 420 -0.80 -15.75 12.48
N SER A 421 -0.12 -14.66 12.85
CA SER A 421 0.87 -14.70 13.93
C SER A 421 0.24 -14.82 15.33
N THR A 422 0.43 -15.98 15.96
CA THR A 422 -0.03 -16.26 17.32
C THR A 422 0.61 -15.37 18.38
N ILE A 423 1.91 -15.06 18.24
CA ILE A 423 2.66 -14.20 19.16
C ILE A 423 2.08 -12.78 19.15
N CYS A 424 1.88 -12.23 17.96
CA CYS A 424 1.30 -10.89 17.80
C CYS A 424 -0.15 -10.85 18.28
N LYS A 425 -0.95 -11.88 17.96
CA LYS A 425 -2.33 -12.02 18.43
C LYS A 425 -2.41 -12.03 19.97
N LYS A 426 -1.50 -12.70 20.66
CA LYS A 426 -1.48 -12.71 22.13
C LYS A 426 -1.31 -11.30 22.71
N ARG A 427 -0.41 -10.48 22.13
CA ARG A 427 -0.26 -9.07 22.53
C ARG A 427 -1.52 -8.26 22.22
N ALA A 428 -2.09 -8.43 21.03
CA ALA A 428 -3.26 -7.68 20.59
C ALA A 428 -4.56 -8.08 21.32
N ALA A 429 -4.67 -9.32 21.80
CA ALA A 429 -5.86 -9.83 22.49
C ALA A 429 -6.26 -8.96 23.67
N GLY A 430 -5.29 -8.50 24.48
CA GLY A 430 -5.56 -7.59 25.59
C GLY A 430 -6.26 -6.29 25.16
N PHE A 431 -5.87 -5.72 24.02
CA PHE A 431 -6.53 -4.54 23.46
C PHE A 431 -7.93 -4.84 22.94
N ILE A 432 -8.15 -6.00 22.31
CA ILE A 432 -9.50 -6.40 21.88
C ILE A 432 -10.42 -6.60 23.10
N PHE A 433 -9.94 -7.22 24.17
CA PHE A 433 -10.71 -7.29 25.42
C PHE A 433 -11.01 -5.89 25.99
N GLN A 434 -10.04 -4.97 25.93
CA GLN A 434 -10.24 -3.59 26.37
C GLN A 434 -11.31 -2.85 25.54
N ILE A 435 -11.41 -3.09 24.23
CA ILE A 435 -12.49 -2.56 23.38
C ILE A 435 -13.84 -3.05 23.87
N LEU A 436 -14.01 -4.37 24.02
CA LEU A 436 -15.28 -4.98 24.43
C LEU A 436 -15.67 -4.51 25.84
N GLU A 437 -14.70 -4.40 26.74
CA GLU A 437 -14.87 -3.86 28.08
C GLU A 437 -15.29 -2.39 28.07
N THR A 438 -14.61 -1.55 27.30
CA THR A 438 -14.96 -0.13 27.19
C THR A 438 -16.34 0.04 26.58
N THR A 439 -16.68 -0.79 25.58
CA THR A 439 -18.01 -0.86 24.96
C THR A 439 -19.09 -1.05 26.01
N VAL A 440 -18.99 -2.08 26.86
CA VAL A 440 -19.99 -2.33 27.91
C VAL A 440 -19.96 -1.31 29.05
N ASN A 441 -18.79 -0.72 29.34
CA ASN A 441 -18.63 0.29 30.40
C ASN A 441 -19.08 1.70 29.98
N SER A 442 -19.19 1.98 28.67
CA SER A 442 -19.64 3.28 28.16
C SER A 442 -21.11 3.57 28.42
N VAL A 443 -21.89 2.54 28.73
CA VAL A 443 -23.33 2.63 28.97
C VAL A 443 -23.64 3.44 30.22
N ARG A 444 -24.69 4.25 30.14
CA ARG A 444 -25.22 5.05 31.25
C ARG A 444 -26.73 4.82 31.38
N PRO A 445 -27.34 5.07 32.56
CA PRO A 445 -28.78 4.96 32.70
C PRO A 445 -29.54 5.73 31.61
N GLY A 446 -30.41 5.04 30.88
CA GLY A 446 -31.19 5.60 29.76
C GLY A 446 -30.57 5.45 28.36
N ILE A 447 -29.35 4.91 28.25
CA ILE A 447 -28.72 4.52 26.98
C ILE A 447 -28.60 3.00 26.96
N LEU A 448 -29.00 2.36 25.86
CA LEU A 448 -28.92 0.90 25.70
C LEU A 448 -27.82 0.54 24.70
N ILE A 449 -27.16 -0.59 24.93
CA ILE A 449 -26.30 -1.22 23.93
C ILE A 449 -27.21 -1.78 22.84
N PRO A 450 -26.99 -1.50 21.54
CA PRO A 450 -27.75 -2.11 20.46
C PRO A 450 -27.65 -3.66 20.50
N ASP A 451 -28.74 -4.36 20.21
CA ASP A 451 -28.80 -5.83 20.29
C ASP A 451 -27.73 -6.55 19.47
N ARG A 452 -27.40 -5.99 18.29
CA ARG A 452 -26.30 -6.49 17.44
C ARG A 452 -24.95 -6.40 18.15
N VAL A 453 -24.65 -5.26 18.78
CA VAL A 453 -23.40 -5.06 19.52
C VAL A 453 -23.35 -5.98 20.73
N LEU A 454 -24.46 -6.09 21.45
CA LEU A 454 -24.55 -6.94 22.63
C LEU A 454 -24.30 -8.41 22.28
N SER A 455 -24.97 -8.91 21.23
CA SER A 455 -24.78 -10.27 20.72
C SER A 455 -23.33 -10.52 20.30
N PHE A 456 -22.72 -9.54 19.62
CA PHE A 456 -21.33 -9.58 19.23
C PHE A 456 -20.39 -9.64 20.44
N VAL A 457 -20.59 -8.78 21.44
CA VAL A 457 -19.78 -8.75 22.67
C VAL A 457 -19.80 -10.10 23.37
N PHE A 458 -20.98 -10.71 23.55
CA PHE A 458 -21.09 -12.03 24.18
C PHE A 458 -20.36 -13.11 23.37
N ASP A 459 -20.66 -13.23 22.07
CA ASP A 459 -20.08 -14.27 21.22
C ASP A 459 -18.55 -14.14 21.16
N LYS A 460 -18.05 -12.93 20.90
CA LYS A 460 -16.60 -12.71 20.72
C LYS A 460 -15.83 -12.73 22.02
N THR A 461 -16.44 -12.33 23.14
CA THR A 461 -15.77 -12.44 24.45
C THR A 461 -15.55 -13.91 24.82
N VAL A 462 -16.53 -14.79 24.60
CA VAL A 462 -16.38 -16.22 24.87
C VAL A 462 -15.31 -16.83 23.95
N ASP A 463 -15.41 -16.60 22.63
CA ASP A 463 -14.42 -17.10 21.67
C ASP A 463 -13.00 -16.60 21.95
N LEU A 464 -12.83 -15.33 22.37
CA LEU A 464 -11.52 -14.80 22.73
C LEU A 464 -10.95 -15.46 23.99
N VAL A 465 -11.78 -15.74 25.02
CA VAL A 465 -11.26 -16.41 26.22
C VAL A 465 -10.89 -17.87 25.91
N ASP A 466 -11.66 -18.55 25.06
CA ASP A 466 -11.32 -19.91 24.63
C ASP A 466 -9.95 -19.95 23.93
N ARG A 467 -9.62 -18.90 23.16
CA ARG A 467 -8.31 -18.75 22.50
C ARG A 467 -7.21 -18.21 23.40
N PHE A 468 -7.55 -17.36 24.38
CA PHE A 468 -6.61 -16.71 25.30
C PHE A 468 -7.09 -16.84 26.76
N PRO A 469 -6.95 -18.03 27.38
CA PRO A 469 -7.50 -18.32 28.70
C PRO A 469 -6.99 -17.40 29.82
N GLU A 470 -5.81 -16.80 29.66
CA GLU A 470 -5.25 -15.83 30.61
C GLU A 470 -6.15 -14.59 30.81
N HIS A 471 -7.03 -14.28 29.87
CA HIS A 471 -7.97 -13.15 29.95
C HIS A 471 -9.34 -13.53 30.53
N ARG A 472 -9.53 -14.74 31.06
CA ARG A 472 -10.83 -15.23 31.55
C ARG A 472 -11.49 -14.33 32.58
N THR A 473 -10.73 -13.80 33.53
CA THR A 473 -11.25 -12.86 34.55
C THR A 473 -11.81 -11.60 33.90
N GLN A 474 -11.13 -11.07 32.89
CA GLN A 474 -11.57 -9.89 32.14
C GLN A 474 -12.82 -10.23 31.32
N GLY A 475 -12.85 -11.35 30.61
CA GLY A 475 -14.03 -11.81 29.86
C GLY A 475 -15.26 -11.99 30.75
N THR A 476 -15.09 -12.54 31.94
CA THR A 476 -16.16 -12.69 32.94
C THR A 476 -16.73 -11.33 33.37
N ARG A 477 -15.85 -10.35 33.63
CA ARG A 477 -16.25 -8.99 33.99
C ARG A 477 -17.03 -8.32 32.87
N ILE A 478 -16.59 -8.46 31.61
CA ILE A 478 -17.29 -7.93 30.43
C ILE A 478 -18.70 -8.49 30.31
N ILE A 479 -18.86 -9.82 30.39
CA ILE A 479 -20.15 -10.50 30.29
C ILE A 479 -21.09 -10.09 31.43
N HIS A 480 -20.61 -10.04 32.67
CA HIS A 480 -21.43 -9.57 33.80
C HIS A 480 -21.87 -8.12 33.61
N GLN A 481 -20.97 -7.25 33.17
CA GLN A 481 -21.29 -5.85 32.97
C GLN A 481 -22.30 -5.65 31.84
N ALA A 482 -22.18 -6.42 30.75
CA ALA A 482 -23.16 -6.43 29.67
C ALA A 482 -24.56 -6.82 30.19
N LEU A 483 -24.64 -7.90 30.99
CA LEU A 483 -25.90 -8.39 31.58
C LEU A 483 -26.57 -7.34 32.48
N VAL A 484 -25.80 -6.55 33.23
CA VAL A 484 -26.33 -5.49 34.11
C VAL A 484 -27.08 -4.41 33.33
N TRP A 485 -26.66 -4.13 32.09
CA TRP A 485 -27.23 -3.07 31.27
C TRP A 485 -28.35 -3.52 30.33
N MET A 486 -28.66 -4.82 30.29
CA MET A 486 -29.71 -5.35 29.42
C MET A 486 -31.10 -5.01 29.95
N THR A 487 -32.00 -4.60 29.05
CA THR A 487 -33.42 -4.57 29.37
C THR A 487 -34.02 -5.97 29.39
N TRP A 488 -35.21 -6.11 29.98
CA TRP A 488 -35.97 -7.35 29.92
C TRP A 488 -36.25 -7.81 28.47
N GLU A 489 -36.53 -6.88 27.57
CA GLU A 489 -36.75 -7.19 26.14
C GLU A 489 -35.48 -7.70 25.47
N GLN A 490 -34.31 -7.15 25.82
CA GLN A 490 -33.02 -7.63 25.32
C GLN A 490 -32.69 -9.01 25.88
N ILE A 491 -32.98 -9.27 27.15
CA ILE A 491 -32.83 -10.59 27.77
C ILE A 491 -33.71 -11.61 27.04
N LEU A 492 -34.97 -11.27 26.78
CA LEU A 492 -35.88 -12.13 26.02
C LEU A 492 -35.37 -12.37 24.60
N THR A 493 -34.97 -11.32 23.89
CA THR A 493 -34.44 -11.43 22.52
C THR A 493 -33.20 -12.33 22.47
N MET A 494 -32.28 -12.15 23.41
CA MET A 494 -31.10 -13.02 23.53
C MET A 494 -31.46 -14.45 23.91
N SER A 495 -32.48 -14.66 24.74
CA SER A 495 -32.93 -16.01 25.13
C SER A 495 -33.39 -16.87 23.97
N PHE A 496 -33.82 -16.26 22.85
CA PHE A 496 -34.15 -16.97 21.62
C PHE A 496 -32.92 -17.40 20.81
N ASN A 497 -31.73 -16.85 21.08
CA ASN A 497 -30.47 -17.35 20.54
C ASN A 497 -29.87 -18.42 21.47
N PHE A 498 -30.46 -19.61 21.44
CA PHE A 498 -30.13 -20.70 22.36
C PHE A 498 -28.64 -21.07 22.35
N GLU A 499 -28.00 -21.06 21.17
CA GLU A 499 -26.57 -21.37 21.04
C GLU A 499 -25.71 -20.37 21.84
N LEU A 500 -25.96 -19.07 21.65
CA LEU A 500 -25.21 -18.02 22.34
C LEU A 500 -25.42 -18.07 23.86
N VAL A 501 -26.67 -18.26 24.31
CA VAL A 501 -27.00 -18.39 25.74
C VAL A 501 -26.29 -19.59 26.36
N MET A 502 -26.30 -20.73 25.68
CA MET A 502 -25.60 -21.93 26.16
C MET A 502 -24.09 -21.69 26.23
N LYS A 503 -23.47 -21.06 25.23
CA LYS A 503 -22.05 -20.69 25.25
C LYS A 503 -21.72 -19.82 26.47
N VAL A 504 -22.49 -18.76 26.70
CA VAL A 504 -22.29 -17.84 27.84
C VAL A 504 -22.52 -18.53 29.19
N MET A 505 -23.55 -19.37 29.31
CA MET A 505 -23.81 -20.12 30.55
C MET A 505 -22.71 -21.13 30.85
N VAL A 506 -22.22 -21.85 29.84
CA VAL A 506 -21.09 -22.78 30.00
C VAL A 506 -19.84 -22.04 30.44
N PHE A 507 -19.56 -20.90 29.81
CA PHE A 507 -18.44 -20.03 30.15
C PHE A 507 -18.49 -19.56 31.62
N LEU A 508 -19.63 -19.03 32.08
CA LEU A 508 -19.81 -18.52 33.44
C LEU A 508 -19.79 -19.61 34.51
N ASN A 509 -20.22 -20.83 34.18
CA ASN A 509 -20.30 -21.95 35.14
C ASN A 509 -19.05 -22.85 35.16
N SER A 510 -18.11 -22.68 34.22
CA SER A 510 -16.91 -23.50 34.18
C SER A 510 -15.96 -23.11 35.35
N PRO A 511 -15.49 -24.07 36.17
CA PRO A 511 -14.63 -23.79 37.32
C PRO A 511 -13.23 -23.31 36.89
N PHE A 512 -12.61 -22.41 37.69
CA PHE A 512 -11.21 -21.98 37.51
C PHE A 512 -10.29 -23.19 37.57
N VAL A 513 -9.68 -23.56 36.44
CA VAL A 513 -8.53 -24.48 36.40
C VAL A 513 -7.34 -23.63 36.01
N PHE A 514 -6.45 -23.40 36.97
CA PHE A 514 -5.18 -22.67 36.77
C PHE A 514 -4.18 -23.51 35.98
#